data_AF-A0A5J4PXX1-F1
#
_entry.id   AF-A0A5J4PXX1-F1
#
_cell.length_a   1.000
_cell.length_b   1.000
_cell.length_c   1.000
_cell.angle_alpha   90.00
_cell.angle_beta   90.00
_cell.angle_gamma   90.00
#
_symmetry.space_group_name_H-M   'P 1'
#
loop_
_entity.id
_entity.type
_entity.pdbx_description
1 polymer ?
#
loop_
_entity_poly.entity_id
_entity_poly.type
_entity_poly.pdbx_seq_one_letter_code
_entity_poly.pdbx_strand_id
1 'polypeptide(L)'
;YYSPFRKETEASFKVNLIRNQWFDFGMGKGGDILFFVMEQQGIEDISYALQILSGKTSRISPVNSFSFRQQENLSAYEDIRILPLENPLLIQYMGERQINIPFAQRLCKEVHFRFKDKPYFAIGFKNNMEGYELRNKYFQGTLSPKGITTIKQGNDSCCIFEGFMDYLSYLTLKQTHNPEYPNIEKQDYIILNSVSNILKGIDIISTYKAKYCYLDNDKAGASAYEEIRNKCGLNVFDRSVHYREYKDLNNYLVGKKQVQEKQQSRGMKR
;
A
#
# COMPACT_ATOMS: atom_id res chain seq x y z
N TYR A 1 -14.35 -1.92 -7.22
CA TYR A 1 -14.81 -0.76 -8.01
C TYR A 1 -16.29 -0.92 -8.29
N TYR A 2 -16.99 0.17 -8.59
CA TYR A 2 -18.33 0.05 -9.15
C TYR A 2 -18.25 -0.49 -10.58
N SER A 3 -19.22 -1.31 -10.97
CA SER A 3 -19.34 -1.84 -12.33
C SER A 3 -19.43 -0.71 -13.37
N PRO A 4 -18.64 -0.78 -14.46
CA PRO A 4 -18.79 0.13 -15.59
C PRO A 4 -19.94 -0.20 -16.53
N PHE A 5 -20.57 -1.36 -16.35
CA PHE A 5 -21.61 -1.86 -17.24
C PHE A 5 -23.02 -1.67 -16.66
N ARG A 6 -23.13 -1.39 -15.36
CA ARG A 6 -24.42 -1.21 -14.67
C ARG A 6 -24.31 -0.29 -13.46
N LYS A 7 -25.44 0.33 -13.10
CA LYS A 7 -25.55 1.07 -11.83
C LYS A 7 -25.67 0.08 -10.67
N GLU A 8 -24.94 0.33 -9.60
CA GLU A 8 -24.97 -0.50 -8.40
C GLU A 8 -24.70 0.33 -7.14
N THR A 9 -25.12 -0.19 -5.99
CA THR A 9 -24.93 0.44 -4.67
C THR A 9 -23.75 -0.15 -3.88
N GLU A 10 -23.30 -1.35 -4.25
CA GLU A 10 -22.14 -2.01 -3.64
C GLU A 10 -21.11 -2.37 -4.72
N ALA A 11 -19.84 -2.04 -4.48
CA ALA A 11 -18.78 -2.21 -5.46
C ALA A 11 -18.44 -3.68 -5.70
N SER A 12 -18.67 -4.16 -6.93
CA SER A 12 -18.51 -5.59 -7.29
C SER A 12 -17.48 -5.85 -8.40
N PHE A 13 -16.91 -4.81 -9.01
CA PHE A 13 -15.93 -4.92 -10.09
C PHE A 13 -14.50 -4.97 -9.57
N LYS A 14 -13.69 -5.93 -10.04
CA LYS A 14 -12.28 -6.09 -9.67
C LYS A 14 -11.38 -6.08 -10.91
N VAL A 15 -10.20 -5.51 -10.76
CA VAL A 15 -9.13 -5.58 -11.76
C VAL A 15 -7.89 -6.16 -11.09
N ASN A 16 -7.28 -7.13 -11.76
CA ASN A 16 -6.01 -7.71 -11.40
C ASN A 16 -4.96 -7.27 -12.42
N LEU A 17 -4.12 -6.31 -12.02
CA LEU A 17 -3.07 -5.75 -12.88
C LEU A 17 -1.93 -6.74 -13.14
N ILE A 18 -1.70 -7.70 -12.23
CA ILE A 18 -0.65 -8.73 -12.39
C ILE A 18 -1.07 -9.72 -13.48
N ARG A 19 -2.35 -10.10 -13.50
CA ARG A 19 -2.93 -10.99 -14.52
C ARG A 19 -3.44 -10.26 -15.76
N ASN A 20 -3.40 -8.93 -15.75
CA ASN A 20 -4.02 -8.07 -16.76
C ASN A 20 -5.49 -8.45 -17.06
N GLN A 21 -6.27 -8.68 -16.00
CA GLN A 21 -7.64 -9.20 -16.08
C GLN A 21 -8.61 -8.36 -15.27
N TRP A 22 -9.88 -8.37 -15.66
CA TRP A 22 -10.99 -7.79 -14.90
C TRP A 22 -12.06 -8.84 -14.64
N PHE A 23 -12.87 -8.60 -13.61
CA PHE A 23 -14.03 -9.43 -13.28
C PHE A 23 -15.11 -8.60 -12.58
N ASP A 24 -16.34 -8.66 -13.08
CA ASP A 24 -17.55 -8.10 -12.46
C ASP A 24 -18.31 -9.21 -11.74
N PHE A 25 -18.32 -9.17 -10.40
CA PHE A 25 -18.98 -10.20 -9.60
C PHE A 25 -20.50 -10.15 -9.66
N GLY A 26 -21.11 -9.01 -10.00
CA GLY A 26 -22.56 -8.92 -10.14
C GLY A 26 -23.06 -9.32 -11.53
N MET A 27 -22.22 -9.32 -12.56
CA MET A 27 -22.54 -9.89 -13.88
C MET A 27 -22.02 -11.32 -14.06
N GLY A 28 -21.07 -11.76 -13.23
CA GLY A 28 -20.36 -13.03 -13.44
C GLY A 28 -19.48 -13.04 -14.69
N LYS A 29 -19.12 -11.87 -15.22
CA LYS A 29 -18.31 -11.70 -16.42
C LYS A 29 -16.90 -11.23 -16.07
N GLY A 30 -15.93 -11.63 -16.86
CA GLY A 30 -14.56 -11.16 -16.75
C GLY A 30 -13.74 -11.55 -17.97
N GLY A 31 -12.53 -11.00 -18.06
CA GLY A 31 -11.65 -11.21 -19.21
C GLY A 31 -10.42 -10.33 -19.14
N ASP A 32 -9.71 -10.24 -20.26
CA ASP A 32 -8.61 -9.30 -20.43
C ASP A 32 -9.13 -7.92 -20.89
N ILE A 33 -8.21 -7.02 -21.23
CA ILE A 33 -8.53 -5.66 -21.70
C ILE A 33 -9.30 -5.65 -23.03
N LEU A 34 -9.12 -6.66 -23.89
CA LEU A 34 -9.85 -6.75 -25.15
C LEU A 34 -11.33 -7.05 -24.88
N PHE A 35 -11.60 -8.06 -24.05
CA PHE A 35 -12.96 -8.37 -23.60
C PHE A 35 -13.60 -7.20 -22.84
N PHE A 36 -12.81 -6.42 -22.10
CA PHE A 36 -13.30 -5.22 -21.43
C PHE A 36 -13.85 -4.19 -22.43
N VAL A 37 -13.06 -3.85 -23.46
CA VAL A 37 -13.46 -2.86 -24.48
C VAL A 37 -14.66 -3.37 -25.28
N MET A 38 -14.67 -4.65 -25.61
CA MET A 38 -15.79 -5.29 -26.31
C MET A 38 -17.09 -5.16 -25.52
N GLU A 39 -17.06 -5.52 -24.23
CA GLU A 39 -18.22 -5.41 -23.34
C GLU A 39 -18.63 -3.95 -23.10
N GLN A 40 -17.67 -3.03 -22.98
CA GLN A 40 -17.94 -1.61 -22.72
C GLN A 40 -18.60 -0.91 -23.91
N GLN A 41 -18.22 -1.27 -25.13
CA GLN A 41 -18.74 -0.67 -26.36
C GLN A 41 -19.93 -1.46 -26.92
N GLY A 42 -20.27 -2.61 -26.35
CA GLY A 42 -21.30 -3.51 -26.88
C GLY A 42 -20.94 -4.04 -28.27
N ILE A 43 -19.67 -4.34 -28.51
CA ILE A 43 -19.15 -4.81 -29.81
C ILE A 43 -18.65 -6.25 -29.71
N GLU A 44 -18.85 -7.03 -30.77
CA GLU A 44 -18.35 -8.41 -30.88
C GLU A 44 -17.16 -8.52 -31.86
N ASP A 45 -16.86 -7.45 -32.60
CA ASP A 45 -15.76 -7.39 -33.55
C ASP A 45 -14.42 -7.13 -32.84
N ILE A 46 -13.58 -8.17 -32.81
CA ILE A 46 -12.22 -8.15 -32.26
C ILE A 46 -11.33 -7.15 -33.00
N SER A 47 -11.42 -7.08 -34.33
CA SER A 47 -10.58 -6.19 -35.14
C SER A 47 -10.91 -4.73 -34.84
N TYR A 48 -12.20 -4.42 -34.68
CA TYR A 48 -12.65 -3.10 -34.26
C TYR A 48 -12.21 -2.76 -32.83
N ALA A 49 -12.33 -3.70 -31.89
CA ALA A 49 -11.86 -3.52 -30.51
C ALA A 49 -10.33 -3.26 -30.45
N LEU A 50 -9.54 -3.94 -31.28
CA LEU A 50 -8.11 -3.68 -31.43
C LEU A 50 -7.82 -2.30 -32.03
N GLN A 51 -8.62 -1.83 -32.99
CA GLN A 51 -8.48 -0.47 -33.51
C GLN A 51 -8.72 0.59 -32.43
N ILE A 52 -9.73 0.39 -31.57
CA ILE A 52 -9.99 1.25 -30.40
C ILE A 52 -8.80 1.24 -29.45
N LEU A 53 -8.29 0.06 -29.08
CA LEU A 53 -7.12 -0.08 -28.20
C LEU A 53 -5.85 0.54 -28.80
N SER A 54 -5.70 0.50 -30.12
CA SER A 54 -4.56 1.11 -30.82
C SER A 54 -4.64 2.63 -30.98
N GLY A 55 -5.73 3.26 -30.53
CA GLY A 55 -5.94 4.71 -30.65
C GLY A 55 -6.28 5.19 -32.07
N LYS A 56 -6.61 4.28 -32.99
CA LYS A 56 -6.90 4.59 -34.40
C LYS A 56 -8.34 5.05 -34.67
N THR A 57 -9.17 5.16 -33.64
CA THR A 57 -10.58 5.59 -33.75
C THR A 57 -10.91 6.70 -32.76
N SER A 58 -11.44 7.83 -33.24
CA SER A 58 -11.71 9.04 -32.44
C SER A 58 -13.12 9.13 -31.84
N ARG A 59 -13.91 8.06 -31.83
CA ARG A 59 -15.29 8.09 -31.30
C ARG A 59 -15.38 7.31 -29.99
N ILE A 60 -14.91 7.89 -28.90
CA ILE A 60 -15.29 7.45 -27.56
C ILE A 60 -16.34 8.46 -27.07
N SER A 61 -17.62 8.08 -27.16
CA SER A 61 -18.69 8.82 -26.50
C SER A 61 -18.43 8.83 -24.99
N PRO A 62 -18.45 9.97 -24.30
CA PRO A 62 -18.12 10.05 -22.89
C PRO A 62 -19.31 9.55 -22.07
N VAL A 63 -19.41 8.24 -21.88
CA VAL A 63 -20.28 7.66 -20.85
C VAL A 63 -19.42 7.50 -19.61
N ASN A 64 -19.57 8.43 -18.67
CA ASN A 64 -19.01 8.45 -17.32
C ASN A 64 -17.53 8.03 -17.25
N SER A 65 -16.63 9.01 -17.25
CA SER A 65 -15.20 8.82 -17.04
C SER A 65 -14.93 7.97 -15.79
N PHE A 66 -14.70 6.67 -15.97
CA PHE A 66 -14.19 5.77 -14.96
C PHE A 66 -12.73 6.14 -14.69
N SER A 67 -12.49 6.92 -13.63
CA SER A 67 -11.11 7.20 -13.21
C SER A 67 -10.62 6.02 -12.37
N PHE A 68 -9.73 5.20 -12.94
CA PHE A 68 -8.87 4.37 -12.14
C PHE A 68 -7.99 5.30 -11.28
N ARG A 69 -8.04 5.19 -9.95
CA ARG A 69 -6.93 5.69 -9.12
C ARG A 69 -5.72 4.79 -9.43
N GLN A 70 -4.98 5.16 -10.47
CA GLN A 70 -3.63 4.66 -10.68
C GLN A 70 -2.83 4.92 -9.40
N GLN A 71 -2.02 3.95 -8.98
CA GLN A 71 -0.78 4.29 -8.28
C GLN A 71 0.08 5.03 -9.31
N GLU A 72 -0.09 6.34 -9.36
CA GLU A 72 0.59 7.19 -10.34
C GLU A 72 2.09 7.19 -10.02
N ASN A 73 2.85 6.62 -10.97
CA ASN A 73 4.31 6.67 -11.02
C ASN A 73 4.77 8.12 -11.30
N LEU A 74 6.04 8.41 -10.99
CA LEU A 74 6.71 9.71 -11.15
C LEU A 74 6.41 10.49 -12.43
N SER A 75 6.10 9.83 -13.55
CA SER A 75 5.91 10.50 -14.84
C SER A 75 4.73 11.48 -14.86
N ALA A 76 3.92 11.54 -13.80
CA ALA A 76 2.77 12.44 -13.68
C ALA A 76 2.96 13.61 -12.70
N TYR A 77 4.04 13.63 -11.90
CA TYR A 77 4.26 14.67 -10.89
C TYR A 77 5.30 15.69 -11.34
N GLU A 78 4.98 16.97 -11.13
CA GLU A 78 5.81 18.11 -11.53
C GLU A 78 6.17 18.96 -10.30
N ASP A 79 7.12 19.88 -10.44
CA ASP A 79 7.52 20.85 -9.40
C ASP A 79 7.81 20.23 -8.01
N ILE A 80 8.56 19.14 -8.01
CA ILE A 80 8.87 18.39 -6.78
C ILE A 80 9.83 19.21 -5.90
N ARG A 81 9.41 19.46 -4.66
CA ARG A 81 10.25 20.06 -3.61
C ARG A 81 10.21 19.21 -2.36
N ILE A 82 11.39 18.92 -1.81
CA ILE A 82 11.56 18.07 -0.63
C ILE A 82 12.12 18.95 0.49
N LEU A 83 11.38 19.08 1.58
CA LEU A 83 11.70 19.96 2.70
C LEU A 83 11.69 19.18 4.03
N PRO A 84 12.30 19.72 5.11
CA PRO A 84 12.09 19.20 6.46
C PRO A 84 10.60 19.11 6.79
N LEU A 85 10.19 18.09 7.54
CA LEU A 85 8.78 17.91 7.91
C LEU A 85 8.38 18.95 8.98
N GLU A 86 7.80 20.06 8.54
CA GLU A 86 7.43 21.20 9.38
C GLU A 86 5.98 21.66 9.15
N ASN A 87 5.36 21.24 8.05
CA ASN A 87 3.99 21.57 7.70
C ASN A 87 3.01 21.15 8.82
N PRO A 88 2.26 22.09 9.42
CA PRO A 88 1.38 21.81 10.55
C PRO A 88 0.30 20.76 10.27
N LEU A 89 -0.21 20.67 9.04
CA LEU A 89 -1.24 19.70 8.66
C LEU A 89 -0.66 18.28 8.56
N LEU A 90 0.59 18.13 8.10
CA LEU A 90 1.27 16.84 8.09
C LEU A 90 1.65 16.40 9.51
N ILE A 91 2.12 17.34 10.35
CA ILE A 91 2.39 17.08 11.76
C ILE A 91 1.12 16.68 12.50
N GLN A 92 0.01 17.40 12.29
CA GLN A 92 -1.29 17.04 12.86
C GLN A 92 -1.70 15.64 12.41
N TYR A 93 -1.57 15.30 11.13
CA TYR A 93 -1.87 13.95 10.64
C TYR A 93 -1.01 12.88 11.32
N MET A 94 0.29 13.11 11.53
CA MET A 94 1.14 12.18 12.31
C MET A 94 0.65 12.03 13.74
N GLY A 95 0.24 13.13 14.38
CA GLY A 95 -0.36 13.11 15.71
C GLY A 95 -1.69 12.34 15.78
N GLU A 96 -2.57 12.50 14.79
CA GLU A 96 -3.81 11.72 14.66
C GLU A 96 -3.53 10.21 14.52
N ARG A 97 -2.39 9.84 13.93
CA ARG A 97 -1.90 8.45 13.82
C ARG A 97 -1.05 8.02 15.03
N GLN A 98 -1.04 8.84 16.09
CA GLN A 98 -0.28 8.66 17.33
C GLN A 98 1.22 8.42 17.13
N ILE A 99 1.78 8.89 16.02
CA ILE A 99 3.21 8.75 15.73
C ILE A 99 4.00 9.78 16.54
N ASN A 100 5.12 9.34 17.13
CA ASN A 100 6.07 10.25 17.77
C ASN A 100 6.62 11.27 16.76
N ILE A 101 6.32 12.55 16.98
CA ILE A 101 6.67 13.63 16.06
C ILE A 101 8.20 13.75 15.84
N PRO A 102 9.06 13.70 16.87
CA PRO A 102 10.51 13.67 16.66
C PRO A 102 11.00 12.56 15.70
N PHE A 103 10.44 11.34 15.80
CA PHE A 103 10.77 10.28 14.84
C PHE A 103 10.27 10.59 13.43
N ALA A 104 9.05 11.10 13.29
CA ALA A 104 8.51 11.50 11.99
C ALA A 104 9.39 12.58 11.33
N GLN A 105 9.79 13.62 12.07
CA GLN A 105 10.62 14.70 11.56
C GLN A 105 12.04 14.26 11.19
N ARG A 106 12.62 13.34 11.97
CA ARG A 106 13.94 12.78 11.71
C ARG A 106 13.96 11.89 10.47
N LEU A 107 12.93 11.08 10.28
CA LEU A 107 12.92 9.99 9.29
C LEU A 107 12.18 10.33 8.00
N CYS A 108 11.27 11.31 8.04
CA CYS A 108 10.47 11.71 6.89
C CYS A 108 10.81 13.13 6.43
N LYS A 109 10.34 13.45 5.24
CA LYS A 109 10.35 14.79 4.65
C LYS A 109 8.92 15.21 4.34
N GLU A 110 8.68 16.50 4.18
CA GLU A 110 7.50 16.95 3.46
C GLU A 110 7.85 17.09 1.98
N VAL A 111 6.99 16.57 1.13
CA VAL A 111 7.17 16.54 -0.31
C VAL A 111 6.03 17.32 -0.92
N HIS A 112 6.37 18.45 -1.55
CA HIS A 112 5.46 19.25 -2.35
C HIS A 112 5.60 18.85 -3.81
N PHE A 113 4.48 18.73 -4.52
CA PHE A 113 4.45 18.37 -5.93
C PHE A 113 3.19 18.92 -6.59
N ARG A 114 3.19 19.03 -7.91
CA ARG A 114 2.00 19.32 -8.72
C ARG A 114 1.52 18.05 -9.40
N PHE A 115 0.21 17.92 -9.48
CA PHE A 115 -0.45 16.87 -10.25
C PHE A 115 -1.68 17.46 -10.95
N LYS A 116 -1.74 17.36 -12.29
CA LYS A 116 -2.81 17.98 -13.11
C LYS A 116 -3.03 19.45 -12.73
N ASP A 117 -1.94 20.20 -12.70
CA ASP A 117 -1.89 21.62 -12.34
C ASP A 117 -2.34 22.03 -10.93
N LYS A 118 -2.60 21.05 -10.05
CA LYS A 118 -2.95 21.31 -8.65
C LYS A 118 -1.76 21.04 -7.75
N PRO A 119 -1.45 21.96 -6.80
CA PRO A 119 -0.41 21.72 -5.83
C PRO A 119 -0.89 20.74 -4.74
N TYR A 120 -0.01 19.83 -4.36
CA TYR A 120 -0.20 18.89 -3.27
C TYR A 120 1.02 18.86 -2.38
N PHE A 121 0.84 18.34 -1.18
CA PHE A 121 1.92 18.02 -0.26
C PHE A 121 1.61 16.75 0.52
N ALA A 122 2.65 15.99 0.83
CA ALA A 122 2.54 14.74 1.57
C ALA A 122 3.80 14.52 2.42
N ILE A 123 3.68 13.66 3.43
CA ILE A 123 4.85 13.06 4.07
C ILE A 123 5.50 12.15 3.04
N GLY A 124 6.81 12.30 2.86
CA GLY A 124 7.66 11.42 2.07
C GLY A 124 8.58 10.59 2.96
N PHE A 125 8.57 9.28 2.79
CA PHE A 125 9.54 8.36 3.38
C PHE A 125 10.44 7.80 2.28
N LYS A 126 11.74 8.09 2.37
CA LYS A 126 12.71 7.77 1.32
C LYS A 126 13.00 6.27 1.26
N ASN A 127 13.15 5.73 0.05
CA ASN A 127 13.56 4.35 -0.18
C ASN A 127 15.02 4.24 -0.67
N ASN A 128 15.55 3.02 -0.75
CA ASN A 128 16.95 2.77 -1.11
C ASN A 128 17.32 3.22 -2.53
N MET A 129 16.33 3.46 -3.39
CA MET A 129 16.51 3.85 -4.78
C MET A 129 16.26 5.35 -4.98
N GLU A 130 16.30 6.15 -3.91
CA GLU A 130 16.07 7.60 -3.92
C GLU A 130 14.62 8.01 -4.28
N GLY A 131 13.68 7.05 -4.35
CA GLY A 131 12.26 7.33 -4.41
C GLY A 131 11.64 7.58 -3.03
N TYR A 132 10.36 7.93 -2.99
CA TYR A 132 9.61 8.21 -1.77
C TYR A 132 8.26 7.50 -1.75
N GLU A 133 7.92 6.91 -0.62
CA GLU A 133 6.53 6.60 -0.29
C GLU A 133 5.85 7.88 0.21
N LEU A 134 4.69 8.21 -0.37
CA LEU A 134 3.95 9.43 -0.06
C LEU A 134 2.68 9.11 0.73
N ARG A 135 2.43 9.88 1.80
CA ARG A 135 1.21 9.77 2.60
C ARG A 135 0.74 11.12 3.13
N ASN A 136 -0.56 11.37 3.06
CA ASN A 136 -1.24 12.32 3.93
C ASN A 136 -2.62 11.75 4.32
N LYS A 137 -3.47 12.56 4.94
CA LYS A 137 -4.81 12.15 5.39
C LYS A 137 -5.71 11.61 4.27
N TYR A 138 -5.53 12.08 3.03
CA TYR A 138 -6.42 11.83 1.90
C TYR A 138 -5.77 11.03 0.76
N PHE A 139 -4.45 10.86 0.82
CA PHE A 139 -3.64 10.36 -0.28
C PHE A 139 -2.57 9.38 0.18
N GLN A 140 -2.38 8.35 -0.62
CA GLN A 140 -1.22 7.47 -0.61
C GLN A 140 -0.72 7.34 -2.04
N GLY A 141 0.58 7.52 -2.24
CA GLY A 141 1.21 7.41 -3.54
C GLY A 141 2.71 7.23 -3.40
N THR A 142 3.44 7.42 -4.49
CA THR A 142 4.89 7.22 -4.49
C THR A 142 5.56 8.18 -5.45
N LEU A 143 6.69 8.76 -5.07
CA LEU A 143 7.71 9.16 -6.02
C LEU A 143 8.55 7.92 -6.33
N SER A 144 8.36 7.37 -7.52
CA SER A 144 9.27 6.38 -8.13
C SER A 144 10.76 6.80 -8.00
N PRO A 145 11.69 5.85 -8.18
CA PRO A 145 11.47 4.42 -8.27
C PRO A 145 10.87 3.84 -6.98
N LYS A 146 9.98 2.85 -7.11
CA LYS A 146 9.46 2.11 -5.95
C LYS A 146 10.47 1.08 -5.49
N GLY A 147 10.74 1.02 -4.21
CA GLY A 147 11.64 0.04 -3.62
C GLY A 147 11.47 -0.08 -2.12
N ILE A 148 12.18 -1.02 -1.54
CA ILE A 148 12.26 -1.16 -0.09
C ILE A 148 13.13 -0.05 0.51
N THR A 149 12.99 0.17 1.81
CA THR A 149 13.94 0.94 2.62
C THR A 149 14.67 -0.01 3.57
N THR A 150 15.98 0.13 3.69
CA THR A 150 16.80 -0.60 4.67
C THR A 150 17.49 0.37 5.61
N ILE A 151 17.41 0.10 6.90
CA ILE A 151 18.11 0.85 7.95
C ILE A 151 18.97 -0.15 8.70
N LYS A 152 20.30 -0.03 8.55
CA LYS A 152 21.27 -0.97 9.12
C LYS A 152 21.91 -0.39 10.37
N GLN A 153 21.97 -1.22 11.40
CA GLN A 153 22.63 -0.95 12.67
C GLN A 153 23.71 -2.01 12.98
N GLY A 154 23.98 -2.91 12.03
CA GLY A 154 25.00 -3.96 12.16
C GLY A 154 24.53 -5.18 12.94
N ASN A 155 23.22 -5.44 12.98
CA ASN A 155 22.67 -6.55 13.75
C ASN A 155 22.43 -7.79 12.89
N ASP A 156 22.58 -8.96 13.50
CA ASP A 156 22.28 -10.26 12.86
C ASP A 156 20.78 -10.53 12.67
N SER A 157 19.91 -9.65 13.16
CA SER A 157 18.45 -9.79 13.05
C SER A 157 17.81 -8.53 12.50
N CYS A 158 16.71 -8.73 11.75
CA CYS A 158 15.94 -7.63 11.18
C CYS A 158 14.46 -7.69 11.54
N CYS A 159 13.84 -6.52 11.64
CA CYS A 159 12.39 -6.37 11.66
C CYS A 159 11.90 -5.90 10.29
N ILE A 160 10.86 -6.55 9.80
CA ILE A 160 10.30 -6.35 8.46
C ILE A 160 8.91 -5.74 8.60
N PHE A 161 8.68 -4.60 7.97
CA PHE A 161 7.41 -3.87 8.00
C PHE A 161 6.79 -3.78 6.61
N GLU A 162 5.46 -3.87 6.52
CA GLU A 162 4.75 -3.74 5.25
C GLU A 162 4.86 -2.31 4.68
N GLY A 163 4.64 -1.31 5.53
CA GLY A 163 4.78 0.11 5.18
C GLY A 163 5.54 0.94 6.22
N PHE A 164 5.93 2.15 5.84
CA PHE A 164 6.69 3.03 6.72
C PHE A 164 5.88 3.52 7.94
N MET A 165 4.55 3.59 7.83
CA MET A 165 3.68 3.94 8.96
C MET A 165 3.76 2.89 10.07
N ASP A 166 3.86 1.61 9.73
CA ASP A 166 4.04 0.54 10.72
C ASP A 166 5.42 0.62 11.35
N TYR A 167 6.46 0.90 10.56
CA TYR A 167 7.80 1.16 11.09
C TYR A 167 7.81 2.33 12.11
N LEU A 168 7.22 3.47 11.77
CA LEU A 168 7.12 4.61 12.70
C LEU A 168 6.27 4.27 13.94
N SER A 169 5.24 3.42 13.78
CA SER A 169 4.41 2.95 14.89
C SER A 169 5.20 2.06 15.83
N TYR A 170 6.03 1.16 15.29
CA TYR A 170 6.93 0.32 16.06
C TYR A 170 7.91 1.15 16.89
N LEU A 171 8.56 2.14 16.27
CA LEU A 171 9.47 3.05 16.99
C LEU A 171 8.74 3.79 18.11
N THR A 172 7.53 4.27 17.83
CA THR A 172 6.71 4.97 18.82
C THR A 172 6.37 4.05 20.00
N LEU A 173 5.91 2.83 19.73
CA LEU A 173 5.64 1.82 20.76
C LEU A 173 6.88 1.53 21.60
N LYS A 174 8.05 1.37 20.97
CA LYS A 174 9.31 1.15 21.69
C LYS A 174 9.66 2.30 22.63
N GLN A 175 9.51 3.54 22.15
CA GLN A 175 9.73 4.75 22.95
C GLN A 175 8.73 4.87 24.10
N THR A 176 7.46 4.53 23.88
CA THR A 176 6.42 4.59 24.93
C THR A 176 6.64 3.53 26.00
N HIS A 177 7.01 2.30 25.62
CA HIS A 177 7.18 1.19 26.58
C HIS A 177 8.50 1.26 27.35
N ASN A 178 9.55 1.82 26.75
CA ASN A 178 10.84 1.99 27.42
C ASN A 178 11.48 3.34 27.03
N PRO A 179 11.08 4.44 27.70
CA PRO A 179 11.54 5.77 27.33
C PRO A 179 13.04 6.01 27.47
N GLU A 180 13.67 5.42 28.49
CA GLU A 180 15.10 5.57 28.76
C GLU A 180 15.96 4.76 27.77
N TYR A 181 15.50 3.56 27.40
CA TYR A 181 16.21 2.65 26.51
C TYR A 181 15.27 2.00 25.50
N PRO A 182 14.81 2.73 24.47
CA PRO A 182 13.84 2.22 23.50
C PRO A 182 14.38 1.06 22.65
N ASN A 183 15.69 0.80 22.68
CA ASN A 183 16.37 -0.30 21.95
C ASN A 183 16.15 -0.26 20.43
N ILE A 184 15.89 0.93 19.87
CA ILE A 184 15.66 1.15 18.43
C ILE A 184 16.94 1.08 17.57
N GLU A 185 18.11 0.92 18.19
CA GLU A 185 19.39 0.77 17.48
C GLU A 185 19.94 -0.65 17.56
N LYS A 186 19.23 -1.57 18.24
CA LYS A 186 19.65 -2.96 18.43
C LYS A 186 19.13 -3.92 17.36
N GLN A 187 18.54 -3.38 16.29
CA GLN A 187 17.95 -4.15 15.21
C GLN A 187 18.14 -3.43 13.89
N ASP A 188 18.26 -4.21 12.82
CA ASP A 188 18.14 -3.70 11.47
C ASP A 188 16.65 -3.66 11.07
N TYR A 189 16.30 -2.75 10.16
CA TYR A 189 14.94 -2.57 9.70
C TYR A 189 14.84 -2.68 8.19
N ILE A 190 13.81 -3.39 7.73
CA ILE A 190 13.45 -3.50 6.33
C ILE A 190 11.99 -3.06 6.21
N ILE A 191 11.75 -2.00 5.45
CA ILE A 191 10.41 -1.50 5.17
C ILE A 191 10.13 -1.85 3.71
N LEU A 192 9.16 -2.75 3.48
CA LEU A 192 8.83 -3.25 2.16
C LEU A 192 8.24 -2.15 1.26
N ASN A 193 7.55 -1.18 1.85
CA ASN A 193 6.86 -0.10 1.13
C ASN A 193 5.83 -0.67 0.13
N SER A 194 5.12 -1.73 0.55
CA SER A 194 4.23 -2.63 -0.21
C SER A 194 4.76 -4.06 -0.28
N VAL A 195 3.87 -5.04 -0.05
CA VAL A 195 4.13 -6.47 -0.25
C VAL A 195 4.60 -6.80 -1.68
N SER A 196 4.28 -5.97 -2.67
CA SER A 196 4.77 -6.15 -4.05
C SER A 196 6.29 -6.03 -4.19
N ASN A 197 6.99 -5.47 -3.19
CA ASN A 197 8.44 -5.30 -3.21
C ASN A 197 9.20 -6.43 -2.51
N ILE A 198 8.54 -7.50 -2.03
CA ILE A 198 9.20 -8.63 -1.34
C ILE A 198 10.37 -9.17 -2.17
N LEU A 199 10.15 -9.42 -3.47
CA LEU A 199 11.19 -9.93 -4.36
C LEU A 199 12.41 -9.00 -4.46
N LYS A 200 12.22 -7.69 -4.34
CA LYS A 200 13.33 -6.71 -4.37
C LYS A 200 14.16 -6.72 -3.08
N GLY A 201 13.60 -7.23 -1.99
CA GLY A 201 14.28 -7.29 -0.69
C GLY A 201 14.70 -8.68 -0.26
N ILE A 202 14.29 -9.73 -0.98
CA ILE A 202 14.43 -11.10 -0.51
C ILE A 202 15.89 -11.51 -0.29
N ASP A 203 16.79 -11.09 -1.19
CA ASP A 203 18.22 -11.39 -1.08
C ASP A 203 18.79 -10.78 0.20
N ILE A 204 18.42 -9.53 0.50
CA ILE A 204 18.84 -8.84 1.72
C ILE A 204 18.23 -9.51 2.95
N ILE A 205 16.93 -9.80 2.94
CA ILE A 205 16.22 -10.46 4.04
C ILE A 205 16.86 -11.81 4.36
N SER A 206 17.27 -12.57 3.34
CA SER A 206 17.84 -13.90 3.49
C SER A 206 19.12 -13.92 4.33
N THR A 207 19.92 -12.84 4.27
CA THR A 207 21.21 -12.72 4.97
C THR A 207 21.09 -12.68 6.51
N TYR A 208 19.92 -12.31 7.05
CA TYR A 208 19.75 -12.18 8.50
C TYR A 208 19.56 -13.54 9.19
N LYS A 209 20.14 -13.72 10.38
CA LYS A 209 19.99 -14.95 11.18
C LYS A 209 18.60 -15.10 11.78
N ALA A 210 17.91 -13.99 12.07
CA ALA A 210 16.53 -13.98 12.54
C ALA A 210 15.74 -12.84 11.88
N LYS A 211 14.51 -13.12 11.43
CA LYS A 211 13.63 -12.17 10.76
C LYS A 211 12.32 -12.05 11.52
N TYR A 212 11.89 -10.84 11.85
CA TYR A 212 10.65 -10.59 12.59
C TYR A 212 9.67 -9.79 11.73
N CYS A 213 8.59 -10.43 11.28
CA CYS A 213 7.63 -9.86 10.34
C CYS A 213 6.48 -9.15 11.07
N TYR A 214 6.39 -7.84 10.90
CA TYR A 214 5.28 -6.98 11.33
C TYR A 214 4.47 -6.57 10.09
N LEU A 215 3.73 -7.52 9.54
CA LEU A 215 2.89 -7.33 8.33
C LEU A 215 1.42 -7.12 8.70
N ASP A 216 0.60 -6.67 7.75
CA ASP A 216 -0.82 -6.44 7.99
C ASP A 216 -1.55 -7.78 8.30
N ASN A 217 -2.51 -7.72 9.21
CA ASN A 217 -3.46 -8.80 9.50
C ASN A 217 -4.56 -8.87 8.43
N ASP A 218 -4.15 -9.00 7.18
CA ASP A 218 -5.02 -9.24 6.03
C ASP A 218 -4.45 -10.35 5.12
N LYS A 219 -5.16 -10.65 4.03
CA LYS A 219 -4.75 -11.73 3.11
C LYS A 219 -3.42 -11.43 2.42
N ALA A 220 -3.12 -10.16 2.14
CA ALA A 220 -1.90 -9.76 1.47
C ALA A 220 -0.71 -9.89 2.42
N GLY A 221 -0.84 -9.39 3.65
CA GLY A 221 0.18 -9.54 4.68
C GLY A 221 0.45 -11.01 5.05
N ALA A 222 -0.60 -11.83 5.16
CA ALA A 222 -0.44 -13.28 5.39
C ALA A 222 0.28 -13.99 4.23
N SER A 223 -0.07 -13.67 2.99
CA SER A 223 0.61 -14.23 1.80
C SER A 223 2.08 -13.80 1.73
N ALA A 224 2.34 -12.54 2.08
CA ALA A 224 3.69 -11.98 2.15
C ALA A 224 4.55 -12.67 3.23
N TYR A 225 3.99 -12.94 4.40
CA TYR A 225 4.67 -13.68 5.46
C TYR A 225 5.09 -15.08 4.96
N GLU A 226 4.16 -15.82 4.37
CA GLU A 226 4.44 -17.15 3.84
C GLU A 226 5.47 -17.12 2.70
N GLU A 227 5.43 -16.12 1.82
CA GLU A 227 6.46 -15.96 0.78
C GLU A 227 7.86 -15.75 1.38
N ILE A 228 7.99 -14.85 2.37
CA ILE A 228 9.27 -14.61 3.04
C ILE A 228 9.73 -15.88 3.77
N ARG A 229 8.84 -16.55 4.49
CA ARG A 229 9.14 -17.79 5.22
C ARG A 229 9.62 -18.90 4.29
N ASN A 230 8.94 -19.12 3.18
CA ASN A 230 9.29 -20.15 2.20
C ASN A 230 10.66 -19.90 1.56
N LYS A 231 11.03 -18.63 1.32
CA LYS A 231 12.30 -18.27 0.69
C LYS A 231 13.47 -18.12 1.67
N CYS A 232 13.21 -17.75 2.92
CA CYS A 232 14.24 -17.42 3.89
C CYS A 232 14.40 -18.43 5.04
N GLY A 233 13.53 -19.44 5.13
CA GLY A 233 13.62 -20.54 6.08
C GLY A 233 12.80 -20.35 7.37
N LEU A 234 12.99 -21.27 8.32
CA LEU A 234 12.19 -21.34 9.55
C LEU A 234 12.54 -20.26 10.60
N ASN A 235 13.61 -19.49 10.39
CA ASN A 235 14.01 -18.36 11.25
C ASN A 235 13.25 -17.05 10.95
N VAL A 236 12.04 -17.17 10.39
CA VAL A 236 11.12 -16.09 10.07
C VAL A 236 9.92 -16.17 11.02
N PHE A 237 9.81 -15.19 11.91
CA PHE A 237 8.81 -15.17 12.98
C PHE A 237 7.71 -14.16 12.68
N ASP A 238 6.47 -14.63 12.70
CA ASP A 238 5.30 -13.77 12.60
C ASP A 238 5.09 -12.97 13.89
N ARG A 239 5.14 -11.64 13.79
CA ARG A 239 4.85 -10.71 14.89
C ARG A 239 3.46 -10.09 14.79
N SER A 240 2.71 -10.34 13.71
CA SER A 240 1.31 -9.94 13.59
C SER A 240 0.42 -10.52 14.69
N VAL A 241 0.87 -11.65 15.27
CA VAL A 241 0.26 -12.30 16.42
C VAL A 241 0.07 -11.39 17.64
N HIS A 242 0.90 -10.36 17.79
CA HIS A 242 0.85 -9.42 18.92
C HIS A 242 -0.21 -8.33 18.75
N TYR A 243 -0.79 -8.20 17.55
CA TYR A 243 -1.82 -7.20 17.25
C TYR A 243 -2.97 -7.78 16.40
N ARG A 244 -3.32 -9.06 16.61
CA ARG A 244 -4.36 -9.79 15.85
C ARG A 244 -5.73 -9.10 15.79
N GLU A 245 -6.09 -8.33 16.80
CA GLU A 245 -7.37 -7.59 16.83
C GLU A 245 -7.37 -6.33 15.93
N TYR A 246 -6.23 -6.00 15.33
CA TYR A 246 -5.98 -4.77 14.58
C TYR A 246 -5.52 -5.11 13.17
N LYS A 247 -5.87 -4.26 12.20
CA LYS A 247 -5.48 -4.47 10.79
C LYS A 247 -3.96 -4.37 10.59
N ASP A 248 -3.34 -3.38 11.20
CA ASP A 248 -1.94 -3.04 11.00
C ASP A 248 -1.37 -2.51 12.31
N LEU A 249 -0.05 -2.31 12.36
CA LEU A 249 0.63 -1.91 13.60
C LEU A 249 0.26 -0.47 14.00
N ASN A 250 -0.05 0.39 13.03
CA ASN A 250 -0.52 1.73 13.35
C ASN A 250 -1.93 1.73 13.96
N ASN A 251 -2.85 0.89 13.51
CA ASN A 251 -4.16 0.75 14.12
C ASN A 251 -4.07 0.16 15.52
N TYR A 252 -3.10 -0.73 15.78
CA TYR A 252 -2.78 -1.16 17.14
C TYR A 252 -2.33 0.00 18.01
N LEU A 253 -1.38 0.81 17.55
CA LEU A 253 -0.92 2.00 18.26
C LEU A 253 -2.08 2.98 18.55
N VAL A 254 -2.97 3.20 17.57
CA VAL A 254 -4.12 4.10 17.72
C VAL A 254 -5.26 3.50 18.58
N GLY A 255 -5.27 2.19 18.81
CA GLY A 255 -6.37 1.49 19.50
C GLY A 255 -7.60 1.24 18.62
N LYS A 256 -7.45 1.24 17.30
CA LYS A 256 -8.54 1.03 16.33
C LYS A 256 -8.71 -0.44 15.95
N LYS A 257 -9.53 -1.17 16.70
CA LYS A 257 -9.83 -2.59 16.42
C LYS A 257 -10.50 -2.80 15.06
N GLN A 258 -10.29 -3.97 14.46
CA GLN A 258 -11.05 -4.40 13.28
C GLN A 258 -12.53 -4.56 13.65
N VAL A 259 -13.43 -4.07 12.78
CA VAL A 259 -14.86 -4.33 12.93
C VAL A 259 -15.12 -5.76 12.48
N GLN A 260 -15.52 -6.63 13.40
CA GLN A 260 -16.08 -7.93 13.01
C GLN A 260 -17.42 -7.68 12.31
N GLU A 261 -17.50 -7.92 11.00
CA GLU A 261 -18.78 -8.09 10.35
C GLU A 261 -19.46 -9.30 11.01
N LYS A 262 -20.45 -9.03 11.87
CA LYS A 262 -21.37 -10.07 12.33
C LYS A 262 -22.04 -10.60 11.07
N GLN A 263 -21.65 -11.80 10.62
CA GLN A 263 -22.47 -12.59 9.73
C GLN A 263 -23.82 -12.77 10.42
N GLN A 264 -24.82 -11.98 10.02
CA GLN A 264 -26.20 -12.29 10.33
C GLN A 264 -26.50 -13.62 9.66
N SER A 265 -26.43 -14.70 10.43
CA SER A 265 -27.08 -15.95 10.08
C SER A 265 -28.56 -15.63 9.87
N ARG A 266 -28.97 -15.46 8.60
CA ARG A 266 -30.37 -15.56 8.22
C ARG A 266 -30.79 -17.00 8.52
N GLY A 267 -31.29 -17.21 9.73
CA GLY A 267 -31.97 -18.45 10.09
C GLY A 267 -33.13 -18.64 9.10
N MET A 268 -33.04 -19.71 8.31
CA MET A 268 -34.20 -20.27 7.63
C MET A 268 -35.23 -20.61 8.70
N LYS A 269 -36.30 -19.81 8.79
CA LYS A 269 -37.53 -20.27 9.43
C LYS A 269 -38.22 -21.20 8.44
N ARG A 270 -38.36 -22.46 8.87
CA ARG A 270 -39.30 -23.42 8.30
C ARG A 270 -40.73 -22.97 8.55
#